data_AF-A0AAD5JZA0-F1
#
_entry.id   AF-A0AAD5JZA0-F1
#
_cell.length_a   1.000
_cell.length_b   1.000
_cell.length_c   1.000
_cell.angle_alpha   90.00
_cell.angle_beta   90.00
_cell.angle_gamma   90.00
#
_symmetry.space_group_name_H-M   'P 1'
#
loop_
_entity.id
_entity.type
_entity.pdbx_description
1 polymer ?
#
loop_
_entity_poly.entity_id
_entity_poly.type
_entity_poly.pdbx_seq_one_letter_code
_entity_poly.pdbx_strand_id
1 'polypeptide(L)'
;MNPDLPSSAGSSAQQAPTPLNQKQTNPIVEDDVGSGDDSDGDKPSRRSGRRKIKIEYIEDKNRRHITFSKRKAGIMKKAYELSTLTGTQVLLLVVSETGLVYTFTTVKLQPIVTKPEGKNLIQACLNAPDPVPAETSSSSPVSFFLKNIFFFD
;
A
#
# COMPACT_ATOMS: atom_id res chain seq x y z
N MET A 1 68.32 19.40 21.45
CA MET A 1 68.71 18.05 21.00
C MET A 1 67.46 17.31 20.56
N ASN A 2 67.33 17.01 19.26
CA ASN A 2 66.56 15.86 18.77
C ASN A 2 67.45 14.61 18.91
N PRO A 3 66.89 13.39 19.01
CA PRO A 3 66.62 12.61 17.79
C PRO A 3 65.36 11.71 17.78
N ASP A 4 64.74 11.70 16.60
CA ASP A 4 64.16 10.60 15.79
C ASP A 4 62.96 9.70 16.21
N LEU A 5 62.03 9.63 15.24
CA LEU A 5 60.95 8.67 14.98
C LEU A 5 61.49 7.31 14.49
N PRO A 6 60.67 6.23 14.44
CA PRO A 6 60.01 5.94 13.15
C PRO A 6 58.58 5.34 13.21
N SER A 7 57.78 5.78 12.22
CA SER A 7 56.92 4.99 11.31
C SER A 7 55.95 3.92 11.83
N SER A 8 54.65 4.14 11.58
CA SER A 8 53.77 3.09 11.04
C SER A 8 52.62 3.69 10.23
N ALA A 9 52.59 3.35 8.95
CA ALA A 9 51.59 3.73 7.97
C ALA A 9 50.29 2.93 8.14
N GLY A 10 49.16 3.58 7.84
CA GLY A 10 47.84 2.95 7.73
C GLY A 10 46.95 3.78 6.80
N SER A 11 47.17 3.66 5.49
CA SER A 11 46.31 4.28 4.46
C SER A 11 45.04 3.44 4.27
N SER A 12 43.88 4.09 4.43
CA SER A 12 42.58 3.53 4.07
C SER A 12 41.88 4.46 3.08
N ALA A 13 41.52 3.88 1.93
CA ALA A 13 40.38 4.20 1.07
C ALA A 13 40.26 5.60 0.44
N GLN A 14 40.53 5.65 -0.87
CA GLN A 14 39.55 6.13 -1.88
C GLN A 14 40.08 5.82 -3.29
N GLN A 15 39.40 4.91 -4.00
CA GLN A 15 39.52 4.76 -5.45
C GLN A 15 38.15 4.90 -6.09
N ALA A 16 38.13 5.71 -7.15
CA ALA A 16 36.99 6.14 -7.94
C ALA A 16 36.31 4.98 -8.70
N PRO A 17 35.04 5.13 -9.10
CA PRO A 17 34.35 4.16 -9.93
C PRO A 17 34.76 4.27 -11.41
N THR A 18 35.17 3.16 -12.00
CA THR A 18 35.27 2.97 -13.46
C THR A 18 33.91 2.61 -14.07
N PRO A 19 33.59 3.07 -15.29
CA PRO A 19 32.48 2.54 -16.09
C PRO A 19 32.99 1.53 -17.12
N LEU A 20 32.29 0.39 -17.31
CA LEU A 20 32.28 -0.27 -18.62
C LEU A 20 31.07 -1.20 -18.82
N ASN A 21 30.45 -0.95 -19.96
CA ASN A 21 29.38 -1.62 -20.68
C ASN A 21 29.69 -3.09 -21.05
N GLN A 22 28.70 -3.99 -21.00
CA GLN A 22 28.49 -4.97 -22.08
C GLN A 22 27.12 -5.68 -22.04
N LYS A 23 26.33 -5.33 -23.04
CA LYS A 23 25.34 -6.11 -23.78
C LYS A 23 25.57 -7.64 -23.72
N GLN A 24 24.56 -8.38 -23.25
CA GLN A 24 24.36 -9.78 -23.61
C GLN A 24 22.96 -9.94 -24.21
N THR A 25 22.95 -10.00 -25.54
CA THR A 25 21.88 -10.54 -26.37
C THR A 25 22.02 -12.05 -26.37
N ASN A 26 20.95 -12.77 -25.99
CA ASN A 26 20.87 -14.22 -26.16
C ASN A 26 20.10 -14.58 -27.45
N PRO A 27 20.39 -15.75 -28.04
CA PRO A 27 20.32 -15.99 -29.48
C PRO A 27 18.93 -16.32 -30.02
N ILE A 28 18.72 -15.90 -31.26
CA ILE A 28 17.60 -16.26 -32.13
C ILE A 28 17.92 -17.64 -32.71
N VAL A 29 17.07 -18.63 -32.45
CA VAL A 29 17.03 -19.89 -33.19
C VAL A 29 15.78 -19.86 -34.09
N GLU A 30 16.00 -20.03 -35.39
CA GLU A 30 14.97 -20.26 -36.40
C GLU A 30 14.86 -21.76 -36.64
N ASP A 31 13.65 -22.31 -36.66
CA ASP A 31 13.25 -23.57 -37.32
C ASP A 31 11.71 -23.49 -37.50
N ASP A 32 11.20 -23.25 -38.71
CA ASP A 32 10.68 -24.22 -39.68
C ASP A 32 9.16 -24.49 -39.52
N VAL A 33 8.52 -24.76 -40.66
CA VAL A 33 7.12 -24.65 -41.02
C VAL A 33 6.33 -25.88 -40.56
N GLY A 34 5.19 -25.68 -39.89
CA GLY A 34 4.34 -26.76 -39.41
C GLY A 34 2.85 -26.45 -39.54
N SER A 35 2.19 -27.30 -40.33
CA SER A 35 0.78 -27.32 -40.74
C SER A 35 -0.22 -27.31 -39.58
N GLY A 36 -1.44 -26.84 -39.87
CA GLY A 36 -2.54 -26.71 -38.91
C GLY A 36 -2.97 -28.02 -38.25
N ASP A 37 -3.41 -27.87 -36.99
CA ASP A 37 -4.32 -28.80 -36.32
C ASP A 37 -5.21 -27.99 -35.35
N ASP A 38 -6.52 -28.06 -35.60
CA ASP A 38 -7.57 -27.46 -34.79
C ASP A 38 -7.73 -28.25 -33.48
N SER A 39 -7.19 -27.72 -32.39
CA SER A 39 -7.55 -28.16 -31.04
C SER A 39 -8.20 -27.01 -30.29
N ASP A 40 -9.52 -26.91 -30.47
CA ASP A 40 -10.45 -26.06 -29.72
C ASP A 40 -10.55 -26.58 -28.26
N GLY A 41 -9.45 -26.40 -27.52
CA GLY A 41 -9.36 -26.69 -26.11
C GLY A 41 -9.86 -25.51 -25.30
N ASP A 42 -11.06 -25.64 -24.76
CA ASP A 42 -11.73 -24.77 -23.79
C ASP A 42 -10.74 -24.12 -22.80
N LYS A 43 -10.27 -22.91 -23.12
CA LYS A 43 -9.60 -22.05 -22.16
C LYS A 43 -10.70 -21.61 -21.18
N PRO A 44 -10.55 -21.82 -19.85
CA PRO A 44 -11.49 -21.29 -18.87
C PRO A 44 -11.43 -19.77 -18.90
N SER A 45 -12.22 -19.20 -19.80
CA SER A 45 -12.26 -17.79 -20.06
C SER A 45 -13.26 -17.15 -19.10
N ARG A 46 -12.89 -15.94 -18.69
CA ARG A 46 -13.59 -15.01 -17.80
C ARG A 46 -13.25 -15.23 -16.33
N ARG A 47 -12.13 -14.61 -15.94
CA ARG A 47 -12.07 -13.93 -14.63
C ARG A 47 -13.39 -13.18 -14.50
N SER A 48 -14.25 -13.63 -13.59
CA SER A 48 -15.52 -12.97 -13.34
C SER A 48 -15.22 -11.49 -13.10
N GLY A 49 -15.81 -10.62 -13.92
CA GLY A 49 -15.67 -9.18 -13.78
C GLY A 49 -16.10 -8.69 -12.40
N ARG A 50 -15.82 -7.43 -12.10
CA ARG A 50 -16.18 -6.79 -10.84
C ARG A 50 -17.69 -6.92 -10.58
N ARG A 51 -18.06 -7.69 -9.56
CA ARG A 51 -19.46 -7.87 -9.15
C ARG A 51 -19.83 -6.80 -8.13
N LYS A 52 -21.05 -6.25 -8.27
CA LYS A 52 -21.64 -5.36 -7.27
C LYS A 52 -21.91 -6.13 -5.97
N ILE A 53 -21.57 -5.54 -4.83
CA ILE A 53 -21.85 -6.08 -3.49
C ILE A 53 -22.63 -5.06 -2.67
N LYS A 54 -23.38 -5.52 -1.67
CA LYS A 54 -24.07 -4.65 -0.70
C LYS A 54 -23.05 -3.94 0.20
N ILE A 55 -23.39 -2.74 0.68
CA ILE A 55 -22.58 -1.99 1.66
C ILE A 55 -23.09 -2.36 3.05
N GLU A 56 -22.71 -3.56 3.48
CA GLU A 56 -22.98 -4.16 4.79
C GLU A 56 -21.73 -4.92 5.24
N TYR A 57 -21.70 -5.36 6.50
CA TYR A 57 -20.59 -6.17 7.01
C TYR A 57 -20.50 -7.49 6.24
N ILE A 58 -19.28 -7.89 5.84
CA ILE A 58 -19.05 -9.12 5.09
C ILE A 58 -18.79 -10.24 6.09
N GLU A 59 -19.73 -11.16 6.26
CA GLU A 59 -19.59 -12.26 7.23
C GLU A 59 -18.47 -13.25 6.87
N ASP A 60 -18.33 -13.55 5.58
CA ASP A 60 -17.28 -14.44 5.08
C ASP A 60 -15.89 -13.82 5.29
N LYS A 61 -15.10 -14.42 6.20
CA LYS A 61 -13.78 -13.96 6.60
C LYS A 61 -12.81 -13.83 5.43
N ASN A 62 -12.77 -14.82 4.54
CA ASN A 62 -11.85 -14.83 3.39
C ASN A 62 -12.21 -13.69 2.43
N ARG A 63 -13.49 -13.53 2.10
CA ARG A 63 -13.99 -12.44 1.25
C ARG A 63 -13.78 -11.08 1.91
N ARG A 64 -13.98 -10.97 3.22
CA ARG A 64 -13.75 -9.75 4.00
C ARG A 64 -12.27 -9.34 3.96
N HIS A 65 -11.35 -10.27 4.20
CA HIS A 65 -9.90 -10.01 4.12
C HIS A 65 -9.44 -9.58 2.73
N ILE A 66 -9.92 -10.25 1.68
CA ILE A 66 -9.60 -9.88 0.28
C ILE A 66 -10.15 -8.47 -0.02
N THR A 67 -11.40 -8.21 0.38
CA THR A 67 -12.06 -6.91 0.16
C THR A 67 -11.36 -5.79 0.92
N PHE A 68 -11.02 -6.00 2.19
CA PHE A 68 -10.24 -5.08 3.00
C PHE A 68 -8.92 -4.73 2.32
N SER A 69 -8.16 -5.74 1.88
CA SER A 69 -6.86 -5.54 1.24
C SER A 69 -6.98 -4.69 -0.04
N LYS A 70 -7.95 -5.01 -0.90
CA LYS A 70 -8.20 -4.28 -2.15
C LYS A 70 -8.68 -2.86 -1.90
N ARG A 71 -9.68 -2.67 -1.02
CA ARG A 71 -10.25 -1.34 -0.72
C ARG A 71 -9.25 -0.44 -0.02
N LYS A 72 -8.49 -0.99 0.95
CA LYS A 72 -7.40 -0.28 1.64
C LYS A 72 -6.39 0.26 0.63
N ALA A 73 -5.95 -0.56 -0.33
CA ALA A 73 -5.02 -0.10 -1.37
C ALA A 73 -5.63 1.00 -2.24
N GLY A 74 -6.89 0.84 -2.68
CA GLY A 74 -7.60 1.83 -3.50
C GLY A 74 -7.77 3.19 -2.80
N ILE A 75 -8.21 3.21 -1.54
CA ILE A 75 -8.37 4.46 -0.79
C ILE A 75 -7.03 5.13 -0.51
N MET A 76 -6.00 4.36 -0.16
CA MET A 76 -4.66 4.92 0.07
C MET A 76 -4.14 5.60 -1.20
N LYS A 77 -4.37 4.99 -2.38
CA LYS A 77 -4.03 5.58 -3.67
C LYS A 77 -4.83 6.87 -3.95
N LYS A 78 -6.13 6.90 -3.66
CA LYS A 78 -6.93 8.14 -3.80
C LYS A 78 -6.48 9.24 -2.85
N ALA A 79 -6.17 8.92 -1.60
CA ALA A 79 -5.69 9.91 -0.65
C ALA A 79 -4.36 10.53 -1.11
N TYR A 80 -3.47 9.71 -1.67
CA TYR A 80 -2.24 10.17 -2.31
C TYR A 80 -2.53 11.07 -3.50
N GLU A 81 -3.29 10.59 -4.49
CA GLU A 81 -3.66 11.36 -5.70
C GLU A 81 -4.27 12.72 -5.32
N LEU A 82 -5.22 12.74 -4.37
CA LEU A 82 -5.86 13.97 -3.90
C LEU A 82 -4.85 14.94 -3.30
N SER A 83 -4.00 14.47 -2.39
CA SER A 83 -3.00 15.32 -1.73
C SER A 83 -1.99 15.89 -2.73
N THR A 84 -1.58 15.10 -3.73
CA THR A 84 -0.62 15.51 -4.75
C THR A 84 -1.23 16.50 -5.74
N LEU A 85 -2.46 16.24 -6.20
CA LEU A 85 -3.13 17.09 -7.20
C LEU A 85 -3.52 18.46 -6.64
N THR A 86 -3.93 18.52 -5.37
CA THR A 86 -4.48 19.75 -4.77
C THR A 86 -3.53 20.43 -3.79
N GLY A 87 -2.45 19.76 -3.38
CA GLY A 87 -1.55 20.24 -2.33
C GLY A 87 -2.22 20.32 -0.95
N THR A 88 -3.37 19.67 -0.76
CA THR A 88 -4.10 19.71 0.51
C THR A 88 -3.51 18.75 1.54
N GLN A 89 -3.70 19.08 2.82
CA GLN A 89 -3.29 18.21 3.91
C GLN A 89 -4.34 17.11 4.12
N VAL A 90 -3.93 15.84 4.04
CA VAL A 90 -4.81 14.68 4.18
C VAL A 90 -4.24 13.74 5.24
N LEU A 91 -5.12 13.22 6.11
CA LEU A 91 -4.84 12.15 7.05
C LEU A 91 -5.88 11.05 6.87
N LEU A 92 -5.41 9.82 6.69
CA LEU A 92 -6.21 8.61 6.58
C LEU A 92 -5.63 7.56 7.52
N LEU A 93 -6.48 6.97 8.35
CA LEU A 93 -6.13 5.90 9.27
C LEU A 93 -7.11 4.74 9.08
N VAL A 94 -6.59 3.53 8.91
CA VAL A 94 -7.36 2.31 8.71
C VAL A 94 -6.79 1.23 9.64
N VAL A 95 -7.63 0.65 10.48
CA VAL A 95 -7.23 -0.44 11.40
C VAL A 95 -7.79 -1.76 10.88
N SER A 96 -6.96 -2.80 10.85
CA SER A 96 -7.43 -4.16 10.55
C SER A 96 -8.06 -4.84 11.77
N GLU A 97 -8.79 -5.92 11.54
CA GLU A 97 -9.28 -6.81 12.61
C GLU A 97 -8.16 -7.38 13.50
N THR A 98 -6.92 -7.42 12.99
CA THR A 98 -5.73 -7.86 13.74
C THR A 98 -5.11 -6.72 14.57
N GLY A 99 -5.68 -5.51 14.55
CA GLY A 99 -5.16 -4.33 15.24
C GLY A 99 -4.00 -3.63 14.53
N LEU A 100 -3.70 -3.99 13.28
CA LEU A 100 -2.66 -3.30 12.51
C LEU A 100 -3.21 -1.97 11.97
N VAL A 101 -2.50 -0.90 12.28
CA VAL A 101 -2.86 0.46 11.86
C VAL A 101 -2.10 0.80 10.57
N TYR A 102 -2.85 1.06 9.51
CA TYR A 102 -2.34 1.55 8.23
C TYR A 102 -2.67 3.03 8.10
N THR A 103 -1.67 3.85 7.79
CA THR A 103 -1.83 5.31 7.74
C THR A 103 -1.31 5.88 6.44
N PHE A 104 -2.04 6.86 5.90
CA PHE A 104 -1.53 7.80 4.91
C PHE A 104 -1.65 9.21 5.49
N THR A 105 -0.57 9.98 5.41
CA THR A 105 -0.53 11.33 5.96
C THR A 105 0.42 12.20 5.16
N THR A 106 0.06 13.47 5.03
CA THR A 106 0.95 14.49 4.48
C THR A 106 1.91 15.04 5.56
N VAL A 107 2.96 15.75 5.14
CA VAL A 107 4.08 16.18 6.00
C VAL A 107 3.63 16.95 7.25
N LYS A 108 2.66 17.87 7.14
CA LYS A 108 2.17 18.64 8.29
C LYS A 108 1.42 17.81 9.32
N LEU A 109 0.74 16.73 8.88
CA LEU A 109 -0.08 15.86 9.73
C LEU A 109 0.69 14.62 10.21
N GLN A 110 1.88 14.36 9.65
CA GLN A 110 2.76 13.28 10.03
C GLN A 110 3.04 13.20 11.55
N PRO A 111 3.21 14.32 12.29
CA PRO A 111 3.37 14.28 13.74
C PRO A 111 2.25 13.55 14.50
N ILE A 112 1.02 13.52 13.97
CA ILE A 112 -0.12 12.86 14.63
C ILE A 112 0.10 11.34 14.73
N VAL A 113 0.79 10.75 13.75
CA VAL A 113 1.02 9.29 13.72
C VAL A 113 2.45 8.92 14.14
N THR A 114 3.39 9.86 14.17
CA THR A 114 4.79 9.60 14.53
C THR A 114 5.12 9.97 15.97
N LYS A 115 4.61 11.10 16.48
CA LYS A 115 4.89 11.56 17.85
C LYS A 115 4.15 10.70 18.88
N PRO A 116 4.74 10.53 20.09
CA PRO A 116 4.12 9.73 21.14
C PRO A 116 2.75 10.28 21.57
N GLU A 117 2.58 11.61 21.63
CA GLU A 117 1.30 12.25 21.97
C GLU A 117 0.16 11.79 21.05
N GLY A 118 0.39 11.83 19.73
CA GLY A 118 -0.61 11.42 18.76
C GLY A 118 -0.84 9.91 18.74
N LYS A 119 0.23 9.10 18.90
CA LYS A 119 0.11 7.64 19.03
C LYS A 119 -0.70 7.24 20.26
N ASN A 120 -0.46 7.88 21.40
CA ASN A 120 -1.18 7.62 22.64
C ASN A 120 -2.67 7.96 22.49
N LEU A 121 -2.99 9.06 21.81
CA LEU A 121 -4.37 9.43 21.50
C LEU A 121 -5.05 8.36 20.61
N ILE A 122 -4.39 7.95 19.53
CA ILE A 122 -4.91 6.91 18.63
C ILE A 122 -5.14 5.61 19.43
N GLN A 123 -4.16 5.20 20.24
CA GLN A 123 -4.26 3.99 21.06
C GLN A 123 -5.37 4.08 22.10
N ALA A 124 -5.55 5.22 22.77
CA ALA A 124 -6.64 5.43 23.72
C ALA A 124 -8.01 5.28 23.03
N CYS A 125 -8.17 5.83 21.83
CA CYS A 125 -9.40 5.68 21.05
C CYS A 125 -9.66 4.23 20.61
N LEU A 126 -8.62 3.48 20.25
CA LEU A 126 -8.76 2.08 19.81
C LEU A 126 -8.99 1.10 20.96
N ASN A 127 -8.56 1.45 22.17
CA ASN A 127 -8.76 0.64 23.38
C ASN A 127 -10.04 1.00 24.14
N ALA A 128 -10.77 2.05 23.70
CA ALA A 128 -12.04 2.40 24.30
C ALA A 128 -13.01 1.22 24.14
N PRO A 129 -13.75 0.83 25.19
CA PRO A 129 -14.75 -0.23 25.07
C PRO A 129 -15.78 0.16 24.02
N ASP A 130 -16.18 -0.80 23.19
CA ASP A 130 -17.22 -0.58 22.20
C ASP A 130 -18.48 -0.03 22.90
N PRO A 131 -19.08 1.05 22.39
CA PRO A 131 -20.32 1.55 22.96
C PRO A 131 -21.36 0.44 22.87
N VAL A 132 -21.79 -0.05 24.03
CA VAL A 132 -22.91 -0.99 24.15
C VAL A 132 -24.08 -0.41 23.36
N PRO A 133 -24.69 -1.14 22.41
CA PRO A 133 -25.70 -0.59 21.52
C PRO A 133 -26.95 -0.23 22.32
N ALA A 134 -27.02 1.02 22.77
CA ALA A 134 -28.28 1.63 23.15
C ALA A 134 -29.01 1.98 21.86
N GLU A 135 -30.10 1.25 21.59
CA GLU A 135 -31.14 1.60 20.63
C GLU A 135 -31.39 3.11 20.63
N THR A 136 -30.96 3.84 19.60
CA THR A 136 -31.69 5.01 19.08
C THR A 136 -31.07 5.49 17.77
N SER A 137 -31.94 5.59 16.78
CA SER A 137 -31.73 6.12 15.44
C SER A 137 -31.15 7.54 15.44
N SER A 138 -29.91 7.71 14.98
CA SER A 138 -29.48 9.00 14.41
C SER A 138 -28.61 8.75 13.18
N SER A 139 -29.22 8.96 12.02
CA SER A 139 -28.57 8.99 10.71
C SER A 139 -27.50 10.08 10.70
N SER A 140 -26.23 9.69 10.72
CA SER A 140 -25.11 10.62 10.60
C SER A 140 -24.76 10.87 9.12
N PRO A 141 -24.50 12.14 8.72
CA PRO A 141 -24.29 12.53 7.31
C PRO A 141 -23.01 11.93 6.68
N VAL A 142 -22.14 11.32 7.50
CA VAL A 142 -20.92 10.62 7.03
C VAL A 142 -21.28 9.42 6.13
N SER A 143 -22.45 8.81 6.34
CA SER A 143 -22.94 7.67 5.53
C SER A 143 -23.20 8.04 4.05
N PHE A 144 -23.59 9.28 3.77
CA PHE A 144 -23.87 9.74 2.41
C PHE A 144 -22.59 10.09 1.63
N PHE A 145 -21.55 10.60 2.30
CA PHE A 145 -20.28 10.94 1.64
C PHE A 145 -19.53 9.70 1.13
N LEU A 146 -19.68 8.55 1.81
CA LEU A 146 -19.11 7.28 1.35
C LEU A 146 -19.91 6.60 0.23
N LYS A 147 -21.17 6.98 -0.01
CA LYS A 147 -21.99 6.40 -1.09
C LYS A 147 -21.57 6.88 -2.49
N ASN A 148 -20.76 7.95 -2.61
CA ASN A 148 -20.31 8.50 -3.90
C ASN A 148 -18.78 8.59 -4.11
N ILE A 149 -17.94 8.02 -3.24
CA ILE A 149 -16.46 8.08 -3.40
C ILE A 149 -15.78 6.72 -3.63
N PHE A 150 -16.52 5.61 -3.64
CA PHE A 150 -15.92 4.27 -3.82
C PHE A 150 -16.49 3.46 -4.98
N PHE A 151 -16.52 4.07 -6.17
CA PHE A 151 -16.47 3.33 -7.42
C PHE A 151 -15.02 3.34 -7.96
N PHE A 152 -14.09 2.76 -7.21
CA PHE A 152 -12.71 2.60 -7.66
C PHE A 152 -12.64 1.37 -8.58
N ASP A 153 -12.56 1.60 -9.89
CA ASP A 153 -12.48 0.67 -11.04
C ASP A 153 -12.15 -0.80 -10.72
#